data_AF-A0A423XJJ8-F1
#
_entry.id   AF-A0A423XJJ8-F1
#
_cell.length_a   1.000
_cell.length_b   1.000
_cell.length_c   1.000
_cell.angle_alpha   90.00
_cell.angle_beta   90.00
_cell.angle_gamma   90.00
#
_symmetry.space_group_name_H-M   'P 1'
#
loop_
_entity.id
_entity.type
_entity.pdbx_description
1 polymer ?
#
loop_
_entity_poly.entity_id
_entity_poly.type
_entity_poly.pdbx_seq_one_letter_code
_entity_poly.pdbx_strand_id
1 'polypeptide(L)'
;MVLWTDTMPLLIYNDCSDTIWPGIYTASGTGPGTGGFELAAGANVSLEVSTNWDGRIWGRTNCTSTGDDVLTCTTGSCGQMDCTQASVSDLSSLHPRDVGVLLGDIRGQPPATLAEITLAGGTNGTQNFVDISLVDGYNLPLALEYQADPSGQQPPPNLVNPACIATAGYLSPRSRTGTQYYTNSSYPMPYETAQTSQRVGHWCPWGLQALDPPKPGAGVYPYPDDEAARPAFDPCLSACKATGSARDCCTGGYDDPGRCPRSLYSRRAKAVCPDAYSFPYDDADSTFVIPGGGGWAVRFCPAGRSTDILATFGAQISEWAASGVLSDDVLAAAGNVSYIDAKGAAAGGPGAGGYLGRVLGAAVVALVVNVML
;
A
#
# COMPACT_ATOMS: atom_id res chain seq x y z
N MET A 1 15.80 25.87 -18.09
CA MET A 1 14.50 25.70 -17.41
C MET A 1 13.91 24.42 -17.98
N VAL A 2 14.06 23.30 -17.27
CA VAL A 2 13.47 22.02 -17.70
C VAL A 2 12.00 22.11 -17.31
N LEU A 3 11.14 22.30 -18.29
CA LEU A 3 9.70 22.12 -18.12
C LEU A 3 9.48 20.62 -18.24
N TRP A 4 8.94 19.98 -17.20
CA TRP A 4 8.45 18.61 -17.29
C TRP A 4 7.23 18.63 -18.21
N THR A 5 7.41 18.44 -19.52
CA THR A 5 6.29 18.66 -20.45
C THR A 5 5.44 17.43 -20.69
N ASP A 6 5.96 16.21 -20.48
CA ASP A 6 5.24 14.98 -20.85
C ASP A 6 5.43 13.80 -19.88
N THR A 7 6.35 13.88 -18.92
CA THR A 7 6.66 12.81 -17.98
C THR A 7 6.73 13.29 -16.53
N MET A 8 6.45 12.37 -15.60
CA MET A 8 6.57 12.53 -14.16
C MET A 8 7.62 11.54 -13.62
N PRO A 9 8.42 11.94 -12.61
CA PRO A 9 9.42 11.05 -12.03
C PRO A 9 8.76 9.90 -11.26
N LEU A 10 9.25 8.68 -11.47
CA LEU A 10 8.94 7.50 -10.67
C LEU A 10 10.24 6.94 -10.10
N LEU A 11 10.50 7.17 -8.82
CA LEU A 11 11.71 6.69 -8.15
C LEU A 11 11.40 5.41 -7.38
N ILE A 12 12.29 4.43 -7.43
CA ILE A 12 12.14 3.17 -6.68
C ILE A 12 13.38 2.95 -5.81
N TYR A 13 13.18 2.83 -4.50
CA TYR A 13 14.22 2.63 -3.50
C TYR A 13 14.09 1.27 -2.84
N ASN A 14 15.21 0.56 -2.68
CA ASN A 14 15.30 -0.62 -1.84
C ASN A 14 16.08 -0.29 -0.56
N ASP A 15 15.38 -0.04 0.54
CA ASP A 15 15.99 0.10 1.86
C ASP A 15 15.98 -1.23 2.66
N CYS A 16 15.56 -2.33 2.04
CA CYS A 16 15.63 -3.64 2.65
C CYS A 16 17.10 -4.07 2.81
N SER A 17 17.37 -4.98 3.76
CA SER A 17 18.70 -5.59 3.94
C SER A 17 19.13 -6.49 2.80
N ASP A 18 18.17 -6.93 1.97
CA ASP A 18 18.34 -7.94 0.94
C ASP A 18 17.95 -7.37 -0.43
N THR A 19 18.43 -8.03 -1.49
CA THR A 19 17.98 -7.76 -2.86
C THR A 19 16.48 -8.05 -2.99
N ILE A 20 15.78 -7.14 -3.63
CA ILE A 20 14.39 -7.32 -4.06
C ILE A 20 14.30 -7.18 -5.58
N TRP A 21 13.19 -7.63 -6.14
CA TRP A 21 12.91 -7.42 -7.56
C TRP A 21 11.61 -6.64 -7.69
N PRO A 22 11.63 -5.30 -7.80
CA PRO A 22 10.41 -4.54 -8.00
C PRO A 22 9.68 -5.01 -9.27
N GLY A 23 8.36 -5.14 -9.18
CA GLY A 23 7.46 -5.33 -10.31
C GLY A 23 6.66 -4.06 -10.54
N ILE A 24 6.41 -3.75 -11.81
CA ILE A 24 5.65 -2.58 -12.24
C ILE A 24 4.65 -3.05 -13.28
N TYR A 25 3.38 -2.70 -13.07
CA TYR A 25 2.33 -2.93 -14.04
C TYR A 25 1.68 -1.61 -14.41
N THR A 26 1.57 -1.34 -15.71
CA THR A 26 0.90 -0.16 -16.26
C THR A 26 -0.49 -0.57 -16.73
N ALA A 27 -1.52 -0.03 -16.09
CA ALA A 27 -2.91 -0.21 -16.48
C ALA A 27 -3.29 0.73 -17.64
N SER A 28 -2.84 1.99 -17.57
CA SER A 28 -3.05 2.98 -18.64
C SER A 28 -1.96 4.07 -18.65
N GLY A 29 -1.92 4.85 -19.73
CA GLY A 29 -0.82 5.80 -19.98
C GLY A 29 0.44 5.13 -20.51
N THR A 30 1.57 5.83 -20.44
CA THR A 30 2.91 5.31 -20.82
C THR A 30 3.69 4.99 -19.56
N GLY A 31 4.01 3.71 -19.38
CA GLY A 31 4.82 3.23 -18.26
C GLY A 31 6.32 3.46 -18.42
N PRO A 32 7.14 3.01 -17.47
CA PRO A 32 8.55 3.37 -17.38
C PRO A 32 9.50 2.62 -18.33
N GLY A 33 8.95 1.91 -19.32
CA GLY A 33 9.74 1.10 -20.27
C GLY A 33 10.26 -0.22 -19.71
N THR A 34 9.92 -0.57 -18.46
CA THR A 34 10.19 -1.89 -17.85
C THR A 34 9.04 -2.29 -16.92
N GLY A 35 8.72 -3.58 -16.87
CA GLY A 35 7.78 -4.16 -15.91
C GLY A 35 8.44 -4.74 -14.67
N GLY A 36 9.78 -4.72 -14.58
CA GLY A 36 10.47 -5.20 -13.39
C GLY A 36 11.96 -5.45 -13.60
N PHE A 37 12.71 -5.37 -12.51
CA PHE A 37 14.18 -5.42 -12.51
C PHE A 37 14.70 -5.89 -11.15
N GLU A 38 15.98 -6.27 -11.09
CA GLU A 38 16.68 -6.54 -9.84
C GLU A 38 17.11 -5.23 -9.18
N LEU A 39 16.91 -5.11 -7.87
CA LEU A 39 17.32 -3.95 -7.11
C LEU A 39 18.04 -4.38 -5.83
N ALA A 40 19.37 -4.22 -5.84
CA ALA A 40 20.22 -4.56 -4.70
C ALA A 40 19.89 -3.74 -3.44
N ALA A 41 20.24 -4.26 -2.27
CA ALA A 41 20.07 -3.56 -0.99
C ALA A 41 20.73 -2.18 -1.00
N GLY A 42 20.00 -1.14 -0.59
CA GLY A 42 20.44 0.25 -0.59
C GLY A 42 20.48 0.93 -1.97
N ALA A 43 20.14 0.21 -3.05
CA ALA A 43 20.10 0.77 -4.40
C ALA A 43 18.78 1.48 -4.68
N ASN A 44 18.79 2.34 -5.69
CA ASN A 44 17.60 3.00 -6.22
C ASN A 44 17.69 3.12 -7.74
N VAL A 45 16.53 3.26 -8.37
CA VAL A 45 16.38 3.51 -9.80
C VAL A 45 15.46 4.71 -10.00
N SER A 46 15.83 5.59 -10.92
CA SER A 46 15.00 6.69 -11.39
C SER A 46 14.38 6.33 -12.72
N LEU A 47 13.06 6.31 -12.77
CA LEU A 47 12.24 6.06 -13.94
C LEU A 47 11.35 7.27 -14.23
N GLU A 48 10.65 7.23 -15.35
CA GLU A 48 9.68 8.25 -15.74
C GLU A 48 8.42 7.58 -16.27
N VAL A 49 7.26 8.17 -16.00
CA VAL A 49 5.96 7.73 -16.51
C VAL A 49 5.22 8.91 -17.13
N SER A 50 4.21 8.68 -17.97
CA SER A 50 3.42 9.80 -18.50
C SER A 50 2.62 10.52 -17.40
N THR A 51 2.23 11.76 -17.65
CA THR A 51 1.47 12.60 -16.70
C THR A 51 0.06 12.08 -16.38
N ASN A 52 -0.42 11.10 -17.15
CA ASN A 52 -1.70 10.41 -16.99
C ASN A 52 -1.53 8.91 -16.70
N TRP A 53 -0.37 8.52 -16.17
CA TRP A 53 -0.06 7.12 -15.89
C TRP A 53 -0.95 6.56 -14.78
N ASP A 54 -1.42 5.33 -15.00
CA ASP A 54 -2.14 4.53 -14.04
C ASP A 54 -1.46 3.18 -13.92
N GLY A 55 -1.06 2.81 -12.71
CA GLY A 55 -0.36 1.57 -12.49
C GLY A 55 -0.12 1.24 -11.04
N ARG A 56 0.54 0.09 -10.86
CA ARG A 56 0.91 -0.43 -9.54
C ARG A 56 2.37 -0.84 -9.52
N ILE A 57 2.96 -0.74 -8.33
CA ILE A 57 4.33 -1.13 -8.03
C ILE A 57 4.30 -2.05 -6.79
N TRP A 58 5.09 -3.12 -6.81
CA TRP A 58 5.24 -4.03 -5.67
C TRP A 58 6.65 -4.62 -5.62
N GLY A 59 7.03 -5.20 -4.49
CA GLY A 59 8.33 -5.82 -4.32
C GLY A 59 8.22 -7.35 -4.35
N ARG A 60 9.08 -8.00 -5.13
CA ARG A 60 9.21 -9.46 -5.15
C ARG A 60 10.40 -9.89 -4.30
N THR A 61 10.25 -10.99 -3.57
CA THR A 61 11.27 -11.47 -2.63
C THR A 61 11.64 -12.92 -2.88
N ASN A 62 12.88 -13.26 -2.50
CA ASN A 62 13.45 -14.60 -2.61
C ASN A 62 13.24 -15.19 -4.02
N CYS A 63 13.74 -14.46 -5.01
CA CYS A 63 13.59 -14.80 -6.42
C CYS A 63 14.77 -15.63 -6.92
N THR A 64 14.49 -16.57 -7.82
CA THR A 64 15.49 -17.35 -8.55
C THR A 64 15.24 -17.19 -10.04
N SER A 65 16.28 -16.82 -10.79
CA SER A 65 16.25 -16.81 -12.25
C SER A 65 16.70 -18.16 -12.78
N THR A 66 15.94 -18.70 -13.74
CA THR A 66 16.26 -19.97 -14.41
C THR A 66 16.78 -19.79 -15.84
N GLY A 67 17.03 -18.54 -16.27
CA GLY A 67 17.29 -18.19 -17.68
C GLY A 67 16.00 -17.82 -18.43
N ASP A 68 16.15 -17.31 -19.66
CA ASP A 68 15.06 -17.00 -20.61
C ASP A 68 13.98 -16.04 -20.06
N ASP A 69 14.39 -14.98 -19.35
CA ASP A 69 13.52 -13.99 -18.69
C ASP A 69 12.57 -14.56 -17.62
N VAL A 70 12.68 -15.85 -17.27
CA VAL A 70 11.89 -16.49 -16.22
C VAL A 70 12.47 -16.12 -14.84
N LEU A 71 11.58 -15.65 -13.96
CA LEU A 71 11.90 -15.34 -12.57
C LEU A 71 10.80 -15.87 -11.67
N THR A 72 11.16 -16.82 -10.82
CA THR A 72 10.24 -17.38 -9.81
C THR A 72 10.56 -16.79 -8.46
N CYS A 73 9.57 -16.21 -7.78
CA CYS A 73 9.72 -15.57 -6.48
C CYS A 73 8.81 -16.19 -5.43
N THR A 74 9.21 -16.16 -4.16
CA THR A 74 8.37 -16.67 -3.05
C THR A 74 7.14 -15.80 -2.81
N THR A 75 7.26 -14.48 -2.99
CA THR A 75 6.13 -13.53 -2.87
C THR A 75 6.12 -12.56 -4.03
N GLY A 76 4.95 -12.12 -4.47
CA GLY A 76 4.81 -11.09 -5.50
C GLY A 76 5.17 -11.56 -6.91
N SER A 77 5.41 -12.85 -7.14
CA SER A 77 5.88 -13.34 -8.44
C SER A 77 4.96 -12.89 -9.59
N CYS A 78 5.54 -12.58 -10.75
CA CYS A 78 4.79 -12.34 -12.00
C CYS A 78 5.22 -13.32 -13.10
N GLY A 79 5.95 -14.39 -12.73
CA GLY A 79 6.46 -15.44 -13.61
C GLY A 79 7.75 -15.12 -14.37
N GLN A 80 8.16 -13.85 -14.41
CA GLN A 80 9.24 -13.37 -15.27
C GLN A 80 9.96 -12.17 -14.65
N MET A 81 11.10 -11.78 -15.22
CA MET A 81 11.84 -10.60 -14.76
C MET A 81 11.05 -9.30 -15.01
N ASP A 82 10.64 -9.09 -16.26
CA ASP A 82 9.89 -7.92 -16.70
C ASP A 82 8.39 -8.21 -16.76
N CYS A 83 7.59 -7.72 -15.81
CA CYS A 83 6.17 -8.02 -15.68
C CYS A 83 5.25 -7.38 -16.75
N THR A 84 5.72 -7.20 -18.00
CA THR A 84 4.95 -6.58 -19.10
C THR A 84 4.16 -7.56 -19.97
N GLN A 85 4.48 -8.86 -19.99
CA GLN A 85 3.79 -9.85 -20.84
C GLN A 85 3.57 -11.20 -20.16
N ALA A 86 2.39 -11.82 -20.24
CA ALA A 86 2.24 -13.17 -19.68
C ALA A 86 3.06 -14.22 -20.49
N SER A 87 4.25 -14.61 -20.02
CA SER A 87 4.97 -15.79 -20.52
C SER A 87 4.60 -17.01 -19.67
N VAL A 88 3.83 -17.93 -20.25
CA VAL A 88 3.43 -19.19 -19.61
C VAL A 88 4.10 -20.33 -20.36
N SER A 89 5.23 -20.79 -19.86
CA SER A 89 5.75 -22.11 -20.19
C SER A 89 6.12 -22.83 -18.90
N ASP A 90 5.29 -23.81 -18.56
CA ASP A 90 5.50 -24.87 -17.55
C ASP A 90 4.86 -24.64 -16.16
N LEU A 91 3.65 -25.19 -16.00
CA LEU A 91 2.85 -25.17 -14.77
C LEU A 91 2.94 -26.49 -13.97
N SER A 92 3.86 -27.38 -14.35
CA SER A 92 3.85 -28.77 -13.86
C SER A 92 4.49 -28.98 -12.48
N SER A 93 5.09 -27.95 -11.89
CA SER A 93 5.89 -28.03 -10.66
C SER A 93 5.29 -27.33 -9.43
N LEU A 94 4.15 -26.63 -9.56
CA LEU A 94 3.57 -25.82 -8.47
C LEU A 94 2.54 -26.60 -7.62
N HIS A 95 2.57 -26.40 -6.30
CA HIS A 95 1.73 -27.08 -5.32
C HIS A 95 0.27 -26.63 -5.44
N PRO A 96 -0.75 -27.47 -5.13
CA PRO A 96 -2.17 -27.10 -5.12
C PRO A 96 -2.58 -25.90 -4.22
N ARG A 97 -1.65 -25.34 -3.42
CA ARG A 97 -1.84 -24.11 -2.63
C ARG A 97 -1.29 -22.87 -3.34
N ASP A 98 -0.48 -23.09 -4.36
CA ASP A 98 -0.05 -22.10 -5.36
C ASP A 98 -1.14 -21.90 -6.44
N VAL A 99 -2.33 -22.50 -6.25
CA VAL A 99 -3.51 -22.38 -7.13
C VAL A 99 -4.22 -21.04 -6.85
N GLY A 100 -3.44 -19.97 -6.95
CA GLY A 100 -3.86 -18.63 -7.34
C GLY A 100 -3.26 -18.23 -8.69
N VAL A 101 -2.60 -19.16 -9.41
CA VAL A 101 -2.14 -18.94 -10.78
C VAL A 101 -3.36 -18.86 -11.71
N LEU A 102 -4.01 -17.70 -11.73
CA LEU A 102 -4.65 -17.26 -12.96
C LEU A 102 -3.53 -17.13 -13.98
N LEU A 103 -3.54 -18.02 -14.97
CA LEU A 103 -2.65 -17.98 -16.11
C LEU A 103 -2.69 -16.56 -16.69
N GLY A 104 -1.62 -15.79 -16.50
CA GLY A 104 -1.50 -14.42 -16.99
C GLY A 104 -1.73 -13.29 -16.01
N ASP A 105 -1.89 -13.53 -14.70
CA ASP A 105 -1.84 -12.42 -13.72
C ASP A 105 -0.38 -11.97 -13.50
N ILE A 106 0.04 -10.99 -14.31
CA ILE A 106 1.35 -10.35 -14.24
C ILE A 106 1.42 -9.25 -13.18
N ARG A 107 0.34 -9.02 -12.42
CA ARG A 107 0.17 -7.84 -11.58
C ARG A 107 0.60 -8.06 -10.12
N GLY A 108 1.46 -9.06 -9.92
CA GLY A 108 2.04 -9.45 -8.63
C GLY A 108 1.20 -10.48 -7.88
N GLN A 109 1.68 -11.72 -7.84
CA GLN A 109 0.98 -12.80 -7.13
C GLN A 109 0.94 -12.55 -5.62
N PRO A 110 -0.24 -12.68 -4.98
CA PRO A 110 -0.40 -12.55 -3.54
C PRO A 110 0.46 -13.54 -2.74
N PRO A 111 0.93 -13.16 -1.54
CA PRO A 111 0.74 -11.84 -0.93
C PRO A 111 1.69 -10.79 -1.54
N ALA A 112 1.15 -9.60 -1.83
CA ALA A 112 1.93 -8.47 -2.31
C ALA A 112 1.39 -7.16 -1.72
N THR A 113 2.25 -6.40 -1.05
CA THR A 113 1.98 -5.00 -0.69
C THR A 113 2.08 -4.15 -1.96
N LEU A 114 1.04 -3.40 -2.28
CA LEU A 114 0.98 -2.61 -3.51
C LEU A 114 1.10 -1.10 -3.21
N ALA A 115 1.83 -0.39 -4.06
CA ALA A 115 1.66 1.04 -4.27
C ALA A 115 0.81 1.22 -5.53
N GLU A 116 -0.34 1.87 -5.42
CA GLU A 116 -1.24 2.15 -6.53
C GLU A 116 -1.24 3.66 -6.79
N ILE A 117 -1.06 4.05 -8.05
CA ILE A 117 -0.91 5.45 -8.46
C ILE A 117 -1.68 5.66 -9.75
N THR A 118 -2.68 6.53 -9.70
CA THR A 118 -3.41 7.03 -10.85
C THR A 118 -3.19 8.55 -10.96
N LEU A 119 -2.44 8.97 -11.97
CA LEU A 119 -2.16 10.37 -12.26
C LEU A 119 -3.22 10.96 -13.21
N ALA A 120 -3.53 12.24 -13.03
CA ALA A 120 -4.53 12.96 -13.85
C ALA A 120 -5.89 12.23 -13.95
N GLY A 121 -6.35 11.66 -12.84
CA GLY A 121 -7.67 11.07 -12.66
C GLY A 121 -8.75 12.07 -12.26
N GLY A 122 -9.89 11.52 -11.84
CA GLY A 122 -11.07 12.30 -11.42
C GLY A 122 -11.84 12.89 -12.60
N THR A 123 -12.98 13.53 -12.32
CA THR A 123 -13.94 13.97 -13.37
C THR A 123 -13.34 14.92 -14.41
N ASN A 124 -12.32 15.70 -14.01
CA ASN A 124 -11.68 16.70 -14.87
C ASN A 124 -10.23 16.36 -15.25
N GLY A 125 -9.71 15.20 -14.83
CA GLY A 125 -8.32 14.82 -15.06
C GLY A 125 -7.29 15.68 -14.31
N THR A 126 -7.69 16.29 -13.19
CA THR A 126 -6.87 17.27 -12.45
C THR A 126 -6.43 16.77 -11.08
N GLN A 127 -6.66 15.50 -10.75
CA GLN A 127 -6.35 14.93 -9.44
C GLN A 127 -5.49 13.69 -9.58
N ASN A 128 -4.61 13.46 -8.62
CA ASN A 128 -3.92 12.19 -8.46
C ASN A 128 -4.63 11.40 -7.36
N PHE A 129 -4.75 10.10 -7.58
CA PHE A 129 -5.23 9.12 -6.59
C PHE A 129 -4.06 8.21 -6.30
N VAL A 130 -3.63 8.17 -5.04
CA VAL A 130 -2.56 7.26 -4.62
C VAL A 130 -2.92 6.57 -3.32
N ASP A 131 -2.42 5.35 -3.18
CA ASP A 131 -2.59 4.57 -1.98
C ASP A 131 -1.56 3.46 -1.84
N ILE A 132 -1.46 2.97 -0.60
CA ILE A 132 -0.83 1.69 -0.32
C ILE A 132 -1.95 0.69 -0.10
N SER A 133 -1.89 -0.45 -0.77
CA SER A 133 -2.96 -1.43 -0.76
C SER A 133 -2.50 -2.79 -0.26
N LEU A 134 -3.25 -3.30 0.73
CA LEU A 134 -3.10 -4.63 1.32
C LEU A 134 -4.25 -5.57 0.90
N VAL A 135 -5.03 -5.17 -0.11
CA VAL A 135 -6.14 -5.97 -0.69
C VAL A 135 -5.61 -7.30 -1.23
N ASP A 136 -4.39 -7.28 -1.79
CA ASP A 136 -3.69 -8.45 -2.33
C ASP A 136 -2.70 -9.06 -1.32
N GLY A 137 -2.78 -8.68 -0.05
CA GLY A 137 -1.93 -9.21 1.02
C GLY A 137 -0.82 -8.24 1.45
N TYR A 138 0.14 -8.75 2.21
CA TYR A 138 1.28 -8.01 2.70
C TYR A 138 2.54 -8.86 2.64
N ASN A 139 3.63 -8.35 2.05
CA ASN A 139 4.92 -9.04 2.01
C ASN A 139 6.11 -8.15 2.36
N LEU A 140 6.06 -6.85 2.05
CA LEU A 140 7.11 -5.88 2.38
C LEU A 140 6.51 -4.60 2.96
N PRO A 141 7.21 -3.91 3.88
CA PRO A 141 6.89 -2.54 4.25
C PRO A 141 7.06 -1.61 3.03
N LEU A 142 6.23 -0.58 2.96
CA LEU A 142 6.18 0.34 1.81
C LEU A 142 5.92 1.77 2.29
N ALA A 143 6.55 2.74 1.65
CA ALA A 143 6.17 4.16 1.75
C ALA A 143 6.08 4.78 0.36
N LEU A 144 5.16 5.72 0.22
CA LEU A 144 5.07 6.62 -0.91
C LEU A 144 5.58 7.99 -0.50
N GLU A 145 6.41 8.61 -1.33
CA GLU A 145 6.91 9.96 -1.12
C GLU A 145 6.69 10.81 -2.36
N TYR A 146 5.92 11.89 -2.22
CA TYR A 146 5.62 12.82 -3.30
C TYR A 146 6.90 13.48 -3.83
N GLN A 147 7.12 13.39 -5.14
CA GLN A 147 8.23 14.05 -5.84
C GLN A 147 7.70 15.28 -6.53
N ALA A 148 7.89 16.41 -5.87
CA ALA A 148 7.19 17.61 -6.28
C ALA A 148 7.69 18.18 -7.60
N ASP A 149 6.73 18.70 -8.37
CA ASP A 149 7.01 19.49 -9.56
C ASP A 149 7.74 20.78 -9.15
N PRO A 150 8.94 21.08 -9.68
CA PRO A 150 9.65 22.33 -9.43
C PRO A 150 8.87 23.60 -9.78
N SER A 151 7.84 23.49 -10.61
CA SER A 151 6.94 24.58 -11.00
C SER A 151 5.64 24.65 -10.17
N GLY A 152 5.37 23.64 -9.34
CA GLY A 152 4.15 23.51 -8.54
C GLY A 152 4.31 23.92 -7.07
N GLN A 153 3.17 24.05 -6.39
CA GLN A 153 3.13 24.24 -4.94
C GLN A 153 3.58 22.94 -4.25
N GLN A 154 4.56 23.04 -3.35
CA GLN A 154 5.13 21.92 -2.62
C GLN A 154 4.22 21.56 -1.44
N PRO A 155 3.55 20.40 -1.44
CA PRO A 155 2.72 20.03 -0.31
C PRO A 155 3.56 19.63 0.90
N PRO A 156 3.09 19.92 2.13
CA PRO A 156 3.63 19.32 3.33
C PRO A 156 3.71 17.79 3.20
N PRO A 157 4.86 17.16 3.48
CA PRO A 157 5.02 15.71 3.33
C PRO A 157 4.08 14.91 4.24
N ASN A 158 3.69 15.47 5.40
CA ASN A 158 2.74 14.86 6.32
C ASN A 158 1.27 14.90 5.85
N LEU A 159 1.01 15.39 4.64
CA LEU A 159 -0.29 15.29 3.98
C LEU A 159 -0.29 14.24 2.86
N VAL A 160 0.88 13.84 2.35
CA VAL A 160 0.96 13.11 1.07
C VAL A 160 1.90 11.91 1.07
N ASN A 161 2.67 11.67 2.13
CA ASN A 161 3.64 10.58 2.18
C ASN A 161 3.20 9.44 3.11
N PRO A 162 2.24 8.58 2.71
CA PRO A 162 1.82 7.46 3.54
C PRO A 162 2.91 6.40 3.66
N ALA A 163 2.93 5.71 4.80
CA ALA A 163 3.77 4.54 5.02
C ALA A 163 2.98 3.42 5.71
N CYS A 164 3.25 2.18 5.29
CA CYS A 164 2.73 0.97 5.90
C CYS A 164 3.90 0.08 6.35
N ILE A 165 4.12 0.00 7.66
CA ILE A 165 5.19 -0.78 8.28
C ILE A 165 4.56 -1.80 9.23
N ALA A 166 4.19 -2.94 8.66
CA ALA A 166 3.58 -4.08 9.34
C ALA A 166 4.54 -5.29 9.45
N THR A 167 5.85 -5.02 9.47
CA THR A 167 6.91 -6.03 9.71
C THR A 167 7.66 -5.73 11.00
N ALA A 168 7.80 -6.74 11.86
CA ALA A 168 8.60 -6.61 13.09
C ALA A 168 10.08 -6.37 12.73
N GLY A 169 10.74 -5.46 13.47
CA GLY A 169 12.14 -5.09 13.23
C GLY A 169 12.32 -3.79 12.43
N TYR A 170 11.32 -3.37 11.64
CA TYR A 170 11.35 -2.11 10.89
C TYR A 170 10.72 -0.93 11.66
N LEU A 171 9.98 -1.21 12.73
CA LEU A 171 9.32 -0.19 13.54
C LEU A 171 10.31 0.62 14.39
N SER A 172 10.32 1.93 14.16
CA SER A 172 10.90 2.92 15.08
C SER A 172 10.16 2.93 16.43
N PRO A 173 10.75 3.45 17.51
CA PRO A 173 10.09 3.55 18.81
C PRO A 173 8.72 4.24 18.75
N ARG A 174 7.80 3.84 19.63
CA ARG A 174 6.44 4.42 19.66
C ARG A 174 6.51 5.93 19.84
N SER A 175 5.85 6.63 18.94
CA SER A 175 5.64 8.07 19.01
C SER A 175 4.30 8.41 18.37
N ARG A 176 3.68 9.50 18.81
CA ARG A 176 2.49 10.07 18.14
C ARG A 176 2.86 10.83 16.88
N THR A 177 4.04 11.46 16.90
CA THR A 177 4.53 12.26 15.79
C THR A 177 6.01 11.99 15.53
N GLY A 178 6.48 12.29 14.33
CA GLY A 178 7.91 12.24 14.00
C GLY A 178 8.32 13.26 12.97
N THR A 179 9.63 13.50 12.87
CA THR A 179 10.22 14.52 12.00
C THR A 179 11.28 13.94 11.07
N GLN A 180 11.34 12.61 10.95
CA GLN A 180 12.34 11.87 10.21
C GLN A 180 11.71 11.03 9.11
N TYR A 181 12.57 10.52 8.23
CA TYR A 181 12.22 9.64 7.10
C TYR A 181 11.42 10.40 6.03
N TYR A 182 10.19 9.98 5.77
CA TYR A 182 9.28 10.53 4.77
C TYR A 182 8.60 11.85 5.23
N THR A 183 9.24 12.60 6.13
CA THR A 183 8.81 13.93 6.58
C THR A 183 9.97 14.79 7.12
N ASN A 184 9.69 15.98 7.66
CA ASN A 184 10.66 16.90 8.25
C ASN A 184 10.15 17.59 9.53
N SER A 185 10.99 18.43 10.15
CA SER A 185 10.67 19.15 11.39
C SER A 185 9.61 20.24 11.25
N SER A 186 9.42 20.78 10.05
CA SER A 186 8.40 21.81 9.79
C SER A 186 7.00 21.20 9.71
N TYR A 187 6.91 19.94 9.31
CA TYR A 187 5.65 19.22 9.09
C TYR A 187 5.67 17.84 9.76
N PRO A 188 5.60 17.76 11.09
CA PRO A 188 5.71 16.48 11.79
C PRO A 188 4.64 15.48 11.34
N MET A 189 5.03 14.23 11.12
CA MET A 189 4.16 13.17 10.61
C MET A 189 3.32 12.56 11.74
N PRO A 190 1.98 12.43 11.59
CA PRO A 190 1.16 11.61 12.48
C PRO A 190 1.44 10.11 12.28
N TYR A 191 1.64 9.39 13.38
CA TYR A 191 1.86 7.95 13.36
C TYR A 191 0.78 7.17 14.09
N GLU A 192 0.62 5.91 13.71
CA GLU A 192 -0.03 4.95 14.59
C GLU A 192 0.77 4.81 15.89
N THR A 193 0.03 4.70 17.01
CA THR A 193 0.63 4.70 18.36
C THR A 193 0.41 3.39 19.12
N ALA A 194 -0.42 2.51 18.59
CA ALA A 194 -0.88 1.31 19.29
C ALA A 194 0.06 0.13 19.09
N GLN A 195 0.83 0.10 17.99
CA GLN A 195 1.59 -1.08 17.60
C GLN A 195 2.96 -1.14 18.26
N THR A 196 3.39 -2.36 18.55
CA THR A 196 4.74 -2.69 19.02
C THR A 196 5.32 -3.74 18.09
N SER A 197 6.64 -3.93 18.08
CA SER A 197 7.28 -4.99 17.28
C SER A 197 6.67 -6.36 17.56
N GLN A 198 6.27 -6.64 18.80
CA GLN A 198 5.57 -7.87 19.17
C GLN A 198 4.17 -7.95 18.55
N ARG A 199 3.37 -6.89 18.61
CA ARG A 199 2.01 -6.89 18.03
C ARG A 199 2.06 -7.01 16.51
N VAL A 200 3.01 -6.35 15.88
CA VAL A 200 3.24 -6.46 14.44
C VAL A 200 3.79 -7.83 14.04
N GLY A 201 4.56 -8.51 14.87
CA GLY A 201 4.92 -9.91 14.59
C GLY A 201 3.73 -10.89 14.56
N HIS A 202 2.55 -10.49 15.04
CA HIS A 202 1.39 -11.37 15.23
C HIS A 202 0.08 -10.84 14.64
N TRP A 203 0.12 -9.74 13.88
CA TRP A 203 -1.11 -9.16 13.32
C TRP A 203 -1.73 -10.06 12.26
N CYS A 204 -0.91 -10.74 11.43
CA CYS A 204 -1.41 -11.65 10.41
C CYS A 204 -2.19 -12.82 11.06
N PRO A 205 -3.47 -13.04 10.69
CA PRO A 205 -4.21 -14.22 11.14
C PRO A 205 -3.47 -15.51 10.74
N TRP A 206 -3.49 -16.50 11.63
CA TRP A 206 -2.72 -17.74 11.47
C TRP A 206 -2.95 -18.45 10.13
N GLY A 207 -4.21 -18.66 9.75
CA GLY A 207 -4.56 -19.34 8.49
C GLY A 207 -4.27 -18.53 7.23
N LEU A 208 -3.73 -17.31 7.36
CA LEU A 208 -3.38 -16.41 6.26
C LEU A 208 -1.87 -16.19 6.13
N GLN A 209 -1.05 -16.81 7.00
CA GLN A 209 0.40 -16.80 6.84
C GLN A 209 0.78 -17.58 5.57
N ALA A 210 1.60 -16.98 4.72
CA ALA A 210 1.94 -17.54 3.41
C ALA A 210 3.00 -18.64 3.52
N LEU A 211 3.87 -18.57 4.52
CA LEU A 211 4.82 -19.62 4.84
C LEU A 211 4.21 -20.46 5.97
N ASP A 212 3.88 -21.73 5.69
CA ASP A 212 3.35 -22.60 6.75
C ASP A 212 4.37 -22.67 7.91
N PRO A 213 3.99 -22.32 9.16
CA PRO A 213 4.90 -22.46 10.29
C PRO A 213 5.29 -23.94 10.46
N PRO A 214 6.45 -24.23 11.08
CA PRO A 214 6.81 -25.61 11.41
C PRO A 214 5.76 -26.20 12.37
N LYS A 215 5.09 -27.28 11.98
CA LYS A 215 4.09 -27.94 12.84
C LYS A 215 4.77 -28.58 14.06
N PRO A 216 4.44 -28.22 15.31
CA PRO A 216 4.96 -28.87 16.51
C PRO A 216 4.34 -30.26 16.68
N GLY A 217 5.14 -31.29 16.94
CA GLY A 217 4.68 -32.65 17.33
C GLY A 217 3.78 -33.38 16.31
N ALA A 218 4.12 -34.61 15.90
CA ALA A 218 3.29 -35.51 15.06
C ALA A 218 2.58 -34.90 13.81
N GLY A 219 2.93 -33.68 13.38
CA GLY A 219 2.29 -32.98 12.27
C GLY A 219 0.93 -32.33 12.57
N VAL A 220 0.55 -32.13 13.84
CA VAL A 220 -0.75 -31.55 14.25
C VAL A 220 -0.55 -30.35 15.18
N TYR A 221 -1.17 -29.21 14.87
CA TYR A 221 -1.14 -28.06 15.78
C TYR A 221 -1.97 -28.32 17.04
N PRO A 222 -1.37 -28.22 18.24
CA PRO A 222 -2.14 -28.24 19.48
C PRO A 222 -2.94 -26.94 19.60
N TYR A 223 -4.22 -27.07 19.97
CA TYR A 223 -5.10 -25.93 20.22
C TYR A 223 -5.33 -25.76 21.73
N PRO A 224 -5.27 -24.53 22.29
CA PRO A 224 -5.01 -23.26 21.61
C PRO A 224 -3.54 -23.10 21.18
N ASP A 225 -3.34 -22.49 20.02
CA ASP A 225 -2.06 -22.36 19.29
C ASP A 225 -1.21 -21.15 19.72
N ASP A 226 -1.56 -20.53 20.85
CA ASP A 226 -0.96 -19.29 21.36
C ASP A 226 0.53 -19.45 21.75
N GLU A 227 1.01 -20.68 21.93
CA GLU A 227 2.39 -21.01 22.30
C GLU A 227 3.26 -21.48 21.11
N ALA A 228 2.69 -21.60 19.90
CA ALA A 228 3.45 -22.03 18.73
C ALA A 228 4.44 -20.94 18.29
N ALA A 229 5.71 -21.31 18.14
CA ALA A 229 6.75 -20.38 17.69
C ALA A 229 6.45 -19.89 16.27
N ARG A 230 6.39 -18.57 16.10
CA ARG A 230 6.16 -17.91 14.81
C ARG A 230 7.46 -17.32 14.30
N PRO A 231 7.71 -17.31 12.98
CA PRO A 231 8.76 -16.46 12.45
C PRO A 231 8.47 -15.01 12.84
N ALA A 232 9.53 -14.22 13.05
CA ALA A 232 9.39 -12.81 13.41
C ALA A 232 8.57 -12.02 12.38
N PHE A 233 8.54 -12.49 11.13
CA PHE A 233 7.71 -12.00 10.06
C PHE A 233 7.30 -13.15 9.13
N ASP A 234 6.05 -13.12 8.68
CA ASP A 234 5.49 -14.00 7.66
C ASP A 234 4.63 -13.16 6.71
N PRO A 235 4.84 -13.25 5.38
CA PRO A 235 3.94 -12.61 4.42
C PRO A 235 2.49 -13.08 4.66
N CYS A 236 1.55 -12.15 4.54
CA CYS A 236 0.16 -12.38 4.92
C CYS A 236 -0.76 -12.30 3.70
N LEU A 237 -1.43 -13.39 3.37
CA LEU A 237 -2.52 -13.40 2.40
C LEU A 237 -3.69 -12.56 2.92
N SER A 238 -4.34 -11.82 2.03
CA SER A 238 -5.62 -11.22 2.37
C SER A 238 -6.71 -12.30 2.46
N ALA A 239 -7.81 -11.96 3.13
CA ALA A 239 -8.95 -12.88 3.22
C ALA A 239 -9.46 -13.30 1.83
N CYS A 240 -9.57 -12.36 0.88
CA CYS A 240 -10.00 -12.67 -0.48
C CYS A 240 -9.04 -13.65 -1.17
N LYS A 241 -7.73 -13.40 -1.10
CA LYS A 241 -6.76 -14.25 -1.80
C LYS A 241 -6.61 -15.63 -1.18
N ALA A 242 -6.90 -15.78 0.11
CA ALA A 242 -6.92 -17.08 0.77
C ALA A 242 -8.19 -17.90 0.50
N THR A 243 -9.36 -17.27 0.37
CA THR A 243 -10.64 -17.99 0.29
C THR A 243 -11.28 -17.98 -1.10
N GLY A 244 -10.99 -16.98 -1.94
CA GLY A 244 -11.67 -16.72 -3.20
C GLY A 244 -13.17 -16.44 -3.06
N SER A 245 -13.66 -16.22 -1.83
CA SER A 245 -15.09 -16.14 -1.57
C SER A 245 -15.66 -14.78 -2.00
N ALA A 246 -16.87 -14.76 -2.57
CA ALA A 246 -17.54 -13.52 -2.95
C ALA A 246 -17.67 -12.53 -1.78
N ARG A 247 -17.80 -13.05 -0.55
CA ARG A 247 -17.90 -12.27 0.67
C ARG A 247 -16.58 -11.58 1.04
N ASP A 248 -15.45 -12.26 0.90
CA ASP A 248 -14.15 -11.70 1.26
C ASP A 248 -13.56 -10.85 0.13
N CYS A 249 -13.94 -11.13 -1.12
CA CYS A 249 -13.52 -10.41 -2.31
C CYS A 249 -14.47 -9.28 -2.72
N CYS A 250 -15.57 -9.06 -1.98
CA CYS A 250 -16.58 -8.06 -2.30
C CYS A 250 -17.15 -8.16 -3.73
N THR A 251 -17.45 -9.38 -4.20
CA THR A 251 -17.98 -9.60 -5.54
C THR A 251 -19.42 -10.15 -5.51
N GLY A 252 -20.11 -10.09 -6.65
CA GLY A 252 -21.46 -10.63 -6.81
C GLY A 252 -22.45 -9.99 -5.84
N GLY A 253 -23.05 -10.78 -4.95
CA GLY A 253 -24.01 -10.27 -3.96
C GLY A 253 -23.41 -9.31 -2.91
N TYR A 254 -22.08 -9.26 -2.82
CA TYR A 254 -21.32 -8.40 -1.92
C TYR A 254 -20.64 -7.23 -2.65
N ASP A 255 -20.90 -7.03 -3.95
CA ASP A 255 -20.41 -5.89 -4.74
C ASP A 255 -21.19 -4.60 -4.39
N ASP A 256 -21.18 -4.26 -3.10
CA ASP A 256 -21.74 -3.05 -2.53
C ASP A 256 -21.05 -2.77 -1.17
N PRO A 257 -20.59 -1.53 -0.90
CA PRO A 257 -19.94 -1.17 0.36
C PRO A 257 -20.79 -1.43 1.61
N GLY A 258 -22.12 -1.34 1.49
CA GLY A 258 -23.06 -1.63 2.57
C GLY A 258 -23.29 -3.13 2.80
N ARG A 259 -22.83 -3.99 1.89
CA ARG A 259 -23.01 -5.46 1.96
C ARG A 259 -21.70 -6.20 2.20
N CYS A 260 -20.57 -5.71 1.69
CA CYS A 260 -19.28 -6.39 1.91
C CYS A 260 -18.77 -6.19 3.34
N PRO A 261 -18.67 -7.26 4.15
CA PRO A 261 -18.24 -7.12 5.53
C PRO A 261 -16.70 -7.07 5.64
N ARG A 262 -16.18 -6.20 6.51
CA ARG A 262 -14.76 -6.24 6.88
C ARG A 262 -14.39 -7.60 7.49
N SER A 263 -13.36 -8.25 6.95
CA SER A 263 -12.85 -9.54 7.45
C SER A 263 -12.00 -9.37 8.72
N LEU A 264 -11.60 -10.49 9.36
CA LEU A 264 -10.63 -10.45 10.46
C LEU A 264 -9.28 -9.89 9.97
N TYR A 265 -8.85 -10.29 8.77
CA TYR A 265 -7.66 -9.75 8.11
C TYR A 265 -7.76 -8.23 7.97
N SER A 266 -8.82 -7.72 7.34
CA SER A 266 -8.99 -6.29 7.07
C SER A 266 -8.93 -5.46 8.35
N ARG A 267 -9.62 -5.88 9.42
CA ARG A 267 -9.54 -5.18 10.72
C ARG A 267 -8.13 -5.16 11.31
N ARG A 268 -7.37 -6.25 11.19
CA ARG A 268 -6.00 -6.32 11.73
C ARG A 268 -5.00 -5.55 10.86
N ALA A 269 -5.13 -5.65 9.53
CA ALA A 269 -4.36 -4.88 8.56
C ALA A 269 -4.53 -3.37 8.79
N LYS A 270 -5.77 -2.90 8.93
CA LYS A 270 -6.07 -1.49 9.22
C LYS A 270 -5.52 -1.02 10.57
N ALA A 271 -5.45 -1.91 11.57
CA ALA A 271 -4.87 -1.58 12.86
C ALA A 271 -3.34 -1.38 12.80
N VAL A 272 -2.64 -2.03 11.87
CA VAL A 272 -1.18 -1.90 11.69
C VAL A 272 -0.78 -0.90 10.62
N CYS A 273 -1.63 -0.66 9.62
CA CYS A 273 -1.45 0.34 8.57
C CYS A 273 -2.74 1.14 8.37
N PRO A 274 -2.98 2.18 9.19
CA PRO A 274 -4.22 2.96 9.15
C PRO A 274 -4.47 3.67 7.81
N ASP A 275 -3.44 4.16 7.13
CA ASP A 275 -3.58 4.84 5.83
C ASP A 275 -3.64 3.89 4.62
N ALA A 276 -3.54 2.57 4.82
CA ALA A 276 -3.52 1.60 3.73
C ALA A 276 -4.89 0.94 3.52
N TYR A 277 -5.21 0.57 2.28
CA TYR A 277 -6.39 -0.24 1.97
C TYR A 277 -6.28 -1.61 2.61
N SER A 278 -7.30 -1.99 3.38
CA SER A 278 -7.36 -3.31 4.01
C SER A 278 -8.30 -4.30 3.30
N PHE A 279 -9.20 -3.79 2.44
CA PHE A 279 -10.16 -4.53 1.62
C PHE A 279 -10.75 -3.58 0.52
N PRO A 280 -11.48 -4.10 -0.49
CA PRO A 280 -11.88 -3.31 -1.67
C PRO A 280 -12.71 -2.03 -1.44
N TYR A 281 -13.47 -1.91 -0.35
CA TYR A 281 -14.30 -0.72 -0.07
C TYR A 281 -13.79 0.09 1.14
N ASP A 282 -12.47 0.20 1.28
CA ASP A 282 -11.80 0.95 2.36
C ASP A 282 -11.41 2.39 1.93
N ASP A 283 -12.11 2.97 0.95
CA ASP A 283 -11.69 4.21 0.27
C ASP A 283 -11.55 5.40 1.23
N ALA A 284 -12.52 5.56 2.14
CA ALA A 284 -12.64 6.74 3.00
C ALA A 284 -11.42 6.98 3.90
N ASP A 285 -10.72 5.91 4.26
CA ASP A 285 -9.59 5.95 5.19
C ASP A 285 -8.27 5.53 4.51
N SER A 286 -8.23 5.39 3.17
CA SER A 286 -7.06 4.80 2.48
C SER A 286 -6.64 5.53 1.20
N THR A 287 -7.53 6.28 0.56
CA THR A 287 -7.19 6.99 -0.69
C THR A 287 -6.70 8.39 -0.42
N PHE A 288 -5.52 8.71 -0.94
CA PHE A 288 -5.03 10.08 -1.00
C PHE A 288 -5.46 10.69 -2.34
N VAL A 289 -6.43 11.58 -2.28
CA VAL A 289 -6.82 12.42 -3.42
C VAL A 289 -6.13 13.75 -3.28
N ILE A 290 -5.24 14.09 -4.19
CA ILE A 290 -4.48 15.35 -4.19
C ILE A 290 -4.56 16.02 -5.56
N PRO A 291 -4.30 17.34 -5.66
CA PRO A 291 -4.18 17.98 -6.97
C PRO A 291 -3.13 17.30 -7.86
N GLY A 292 -3.39 17.33 -9.17
CA GLY A 292 -2.50 16.76 -10.17
C GLY A 292 -1.14 17.44 -10.24
N GLY A 293 -0.18 16.74 -10.84
CA GLY A 293 1.22 17.17 -10.92
C GLY A 293 2.12 16.48 -9.91
N GLY A 294 3.44 16.59 -10.13
CA GLY A 294 4.45 15.86 -9.36
C GLY A 294 4.47 14.36 -9.67
N GLY A 295 5.61 13.75 -9.40
CA GLY A 295 5.82 12.31 -9.46
C GLY A 295 5.85 11.67 -8.07
N TRP A 296 6.37 10.46 -7.99
CA TRP A 296 6.34 9.65 -6.79
C TRP A 296 7.61 8.84 -6.60
N ALA A 297 8.02 8.67 -5.36
CA ALA A 297 8.99 7.69 -4.96
C ALA A 297 8.30 6.56 -4.20
N VAL A 298 8.62 5.33 -4.56
CA VAL A 298 8.20 4.11 -3.88
C VAL A 298 9.42 3.58 -3.12
N ARG A 299 9.32 3.55 -1.79
CA ARG A 299 10.40 3.07 -0.91
C ARG A 299 9.99 1.76 -0.27
N PHE A 300 10.72 0.70 -0.58
CA PHE A 300 10.57 -0.60 0.07
C PHE A 300 11.37 -0.63 1.37
N CYS A 301 10.78 -1.26 2.39
CA CYS A 301 11.37 -1.37 3.72
C CYS A 301 11.78 -0.03 4.38
N PRO A 302 10.95 1.04 4.31
CA PRO A 302 11.27 2.30 4.95
C PRO A 302 11.46 2.11 6.46
N ALA A 303 12.44 2.79 7.02
CA ALA A 303 12.49 2.99 8.47
C ALA A 303 11.39 3.96 8.89
N GLY A 304 10.73 3.70 10.02
CA GLY A 304 9.68 4.60 10.53
C GLY A 304 8.56 3.87 11.27
N ARG A 305 7.35 4.41 11.16
CA ARG A 305 6.10 3.79 11.66
C ARG A 305 4.99 3.97 10.64
N SER A 306 3.97 3.11 10.65
CA SER A 306 2.81 3.36 9.81
C SER A 306 2.18 4.72 10.12
N THR A 307 1.75 5.41 9.07
CA THR A 307 1.17 6.74 9.18
C THR A 307 -0.31 6.67 9.53
N ASP A 308 -0.82 7.77 10.08
CA ASP A 308 -2.25 7.99 10.37
C ASP A 308 -2.69 9.37 9.83
N ILE A 309 -2.28 9.66 8.60
CA ILE A 309 -2.45 10.95 7.92
C ILE A 309 -3.92 11.21 7.65
N LEU A 310 -4.65 10.25 7.08
CA LEU A 310 -6.04 10.50 6.65
C LEU A 310 -6.97 10.74 7.84
N ALA A 311 -6.77 10.03 8.95
CA ALA A 311 -7.52 10.30 10.19
C ALA A 311 -7.18 11.67 10.81
N THR A 312 -5.95 12.14 10.63
CA THR A 312 -5.46 13.41 11.19
C THR A 312 -5.84 14.61 10.31
N PHE A 313 -5.61 14.49 9.01
CA PHE A 313 -5.61 15.58 8.03
C PHE A 313 -6.55 15.35 6.83
N GLY A 314 -7.39 14.32 6.82
CA GLY A 314 -8.27 14.01 5.68
C GLY A 314 -9.18 15.18 5.26
N ALA A 315 -9.61 16.02 6.22
CA ALA A 315 -10.36 17.24 5.91
C ALA A 315 -9.52 18.29 5.17
N GLN A 316 -8.28 18.50 5.60
CA GLN A 316 -7.33 19.42 4.97
C GLN A 316 -6.94 18.96 3.56
N ILE A 317 -6.69 17.65 3.40
CA ILE A 317 -6.38 17.05 2.10
C ILE A 317 -7.58 17.21 1.16
N SER A 318 -8.80 16.97 1.64
CA SER A 318 -10.02 17.14 0.84
C SER A 318 -10.23 18.60 0.41
N GLU A 319 -10.01 19.56 1.30
CA GLU A 319 -10.07 21.00 0.98
C GLU A 319 -9.05 21.38 -0.10
N TRP A 320 -7.81 20.90 0.06
CA TRP A 320 -6.75 21.15 -0.91
C TRP A 320 -7.04 20.51 -2.27
N ALA A 321 -7.51 19.25 -2.29
CA ALA A 321 -7.88 18.54 -3.50
C ALA A 321 -9.04 19.19 -4.26
N ALA A 322 -9.97 19.83 -3.55
CA ALA A 322 -11.10 20.53 -4.16
C ALA A 322 -10.74 21.93 -4.68
N SER A 323 -9.87 22.65 -3.98
CA SER A 323 -9.48 24.03 -4.33
C SER A 323 -8.29 24.10 -5.29
N GLY A 324 -7.45 23.08 -5.34
CA GLY A 324 -6.18 23.07 -6.07
C GLY A 324 -5.07 23.93 -5.43
N VAL A 325 -5.32 24.55 -4.28
CA VAL A 325 -4.41 25.49 -3.61
C VAL A 325 -4.30 25.14 -2.13
N LEU A 326 -3.09 25.03 -1.57
CA LEU A 326 -2.94 24.89 -0.12
C LEU A 326 -3.18 26.25 0.55
N SER A 327 -4.22 26.33 1.38
CA SER A 327 -4.53 27.49 2.19
C SER A 327 -3.53 27.65 3.34
N ASP A 328 -3.36 28.89 3.83
CA ASP A 328 -2.51 29.17 4.99
C ASP A 328 -2.99 28.42 6.24
N ASP A 329 -4.31 28.18 6.37
CA ASP A 329 -4.91 27.41 7.46
C ASP A 329 -4.52 25.93 7.39
N VAL A 330 -4.50 25.33 6.19
CA VAL A 330 -4.02 23.96 5.96
C VAL A 330 -2.54 23.85 6.31
N LEU A 331 -1.71 24.80 5.86
CA LEU A 331 -0.27 24.82 6.16
C LEU A 331 0.00 24.99 7.65
N ALA A 332 -0.75 25.87 8.32
CA ALA A 332 -0.65 26.08 9.76
C ALA A 332 -1.07 24.84 10.57
N ALA A 333 -2.13 24.15 10.14
CA ALA A 333 -2.56 22.90 10.77
C ALA A 333 -1.51 21.79 10.58
N ALA A 334 -0.97 21.64 9.37
CA ALA A 334 0.04 20.63 9.04
C ALA A 334 1.34 20.82 9.87
N GLY A 335 1.71 22.05 10.20
CA GLY A 335 2.88 22.33 11.05
C GLY A 335 2.63 22.23 12.57
N ASN A 336 1.39 22.02 13.00
CA ASN A 336 1.01 22.13 14.41
C ASN A 336 0.97 20.77 15.12
N VAL A 337 1.99 20.47 15.94
CA VAL A 337 2.05 19.22 16.72
C VAL A 337 0.84 19.06 17.67
N SER A 338 0.37 20.14 18.29
CA SER A 338 -0.80 20.07 19.18
C SER A 338 -2.09 19.73 18.42
N TYR A 339 -2.19 20.13 17.15
CA TYR A 339 -3.29 19.71 16.28
C TYR A 339 -3.27 18.18 16.08
N ILE A 340 -2.08 17.64 15.74
CA ILE A 340 -1.89 16.21 15.53
C ILE A 340 -2.21 15.42 16.82
N ASP A 341 -1.69 15.85 17.97
CA ASP A 341 -1.91 15.19 19.25
C ASP A 341 -3.39 15.18 19.65
N ALA A 342 -4.13 16.26 19.38
CA ALA A 342 -5.55 16.35 19.68
C ALA A 342 -6.38 15.36 18.83
N LYS A 343 -6.01 15.16 17.57
CA LYS A 343 -6.67 14.21 16.66
C LYS A 343 -6.34 12.75 17.00
N GLY A 344 -5.07 12.45 17.27
CA GLY A 344 -4.64 11.10 17.68
C GLY A 344 -5.26 10.64 19.01
N ALA A 345 -5.56 11.56 19.93
CA ALA A 345 -6.25 11.24 21.19
C ALA A 345 -7.73 10.87 20.99
N ALA A 346 -8.40 11.41 19.96
CA ALA A 346 -9.80 11.11 19.66
C ALA A 346 -9.98 9.73 18.99
N ALA A 347 -8.97 9.24 18.25
CA ALA A 347 -9.01 7.94 17.59
C ALA A 347 -8.76 6.74 18.54
N GLY A 348 -8.24 6.97 19.75
CA GLY A 348 -7.85 5.93 20.72
C GLY A 348 -8.96 5.40 21.65
N GLY A 349 -10.22 5.77 21.44
CA GLY A 349 -11.36 5.31 22.26
C GLY A 349 -11.89 3.93 21.81
N PRO A 350 -12.22 3.01 22.73
CA PRO A 350 -12.81 1.73 22.37
C PRO A 350 -14.28 1.96 21.97
N GLY A 351 -14.55 1.97 20.65
CA GLY A 351 -15.89 1.84 20.08
C GLY A 351 -16.76 3.10 20.12
N ALA A 352 -16.77 3.84 19.02
CA ALA A 352 -17.93 4.60 18.53
C ALA A 352 -17.77 4.67 17.00
N GLY A 353 -18.64 4.10 16.17
CA GLY A 353 -20.06 4.38 16.13
C GLY A 353 -20.25 5.59 15.21
N GLY A 354 -20.79 5.35 14.01
CA GLY A 354 -20.69 6.24 12.86
C GLY A 354 -21.02 7.71 13.09
N TYR A 355 -20.21 8.57 12.47
CA TYR A 355 -20.57 9.97 12.26
C TYR A 355 -21.43 10.09 11.00
N LEU A 356 -22.75 10.04 11.22
CA LEU A 356 -23.75 10.59 10.31
C LEU A 356 -23.60 12.13 10.26
N GLY A 357 -22.61 12.60 9.49
CA GLY A 357 -22.53 13.98 9.03
C GLY A 357 -23.12 14.07 7.64
N ARG A 358 -24.40 14.45 7.52
CA ARG A 358 -25.03 14.79 6.24
C ARG A 358 -24.34 16.00 5.64
N VAL A 359 -23.34 15.77 4.79
CA VAL A 359 -23.02 16.68 3.68
C VAL A 359 -23.64 16.03 2.45
N LEU A 360 -24.50 16.78 1.76
CA LEU A 360 -25.02 16.43 0.45
C LEU A 360 -23.84 16.35 -0.53
N GLY A 361 -23.13 15.23 -0.51
CA GLY A 361 -22.11 14.88 -1.48
C GLY A 361 -22.82 14.53 -2.79
N ALA A 362 -22.62 15.36 -3.80
CA ALA A 362 -22.89 15.00 -5.17
C ALA A 362 -22.24 13.63 -5.44
N ALA A 363 -22.99 12.74 -6.09
CA ALA A 363 -22.52 11.44 -6.52
C ALA A 363 -21.21 11.59 -7.30
N VAL A 364 -20.07 11.37 -6.63
CA VAL A 364 -18.82 11.05 -7.31
C VAL A 364 -19.05 9.66 -7.85
N VAL A 365 -19.17 9.63 -9.16
CA VAL A 365 -19.48 8.45 -9.95
C VAL A 365 -18.49 7.36 -9.58
N ALA A 366 -19.03 6.25 -9.04
CA ALA A 366 -18.35 4.97 -9.02
C ALA A 366 -18.03 4.60 -10.47
N LEU A 367 -16.83 4.94 -10.91
CA LEU A 367 -16.31 4.60 -12.23
C LEU A 367 -14.82 4.26 -12.15
N VAL A 368 -14.45 3.37 -11.23
CA VAL A 368 -13.19 2.60 -11.32
C VAL A 368 -13.38 1.11 -10.96
N VAL A 369 -14.59 0.64 -10.63
CA VAL A 369 -14.80 -0.81 -10.31
C VAL A 369 -14.87 -1.71 -11.57
N ASN A 370 -14.62 -1.20 -12.78
CA ASN A 370 -14.77 -2.02 -14.00
C ASN A 370 -13.48 -2.45 -14.70
N VAL A 371 -12.34 -2.50 -14.00
CA VAL A 371 -11.16 -3.26 -14.45
C VAL A 371 -10.37 -3.84 -13.27
N MET A 372 -11.01 -4.58 -12.34
CA MET A 372 -10.27 -5.40 -11.36
C MET A 372 -10.97 -6.71 -11.04
N LEU A 373 -10.95 -7.62 -12.03
CA LEU A 373 -10.72 -9.05 -11.77
C LEU A 373 -9.38 -9.43 -12.39
#